data_AF-W9XW94-F1
#
_entry.id   AF-W9XW94-F1
#
_cell.length_a   1.000
_cell.length_b   1.000
_cell.length_c   1.000
_cell.angle_alpha   90.00
_cell.angle_beta   90.00
_cell.angle_gamma   90.00
#
_symmetry.space_group_name_H-M   'P 1'
#
loop_
_entity.id
_entity.type
_entity.pdbx_description
1 polymer ?
#
loop_
_entity_poly.entity_id
_entity_poly.type
_entity_poly.pdbx_seq_one_letter_code
_entity_poly.pdbx_strand_id
1 'polypeptide(L)' 'MAGSGSSSTRPNPNPNPSIPLVRPKPWLPEHDAFIRRHARNGEDATTIAILLETEYPGVRASKGWIEQRMKDLGFFVK' A
#
# COMPACT_ATOMS: atom_id res chain seq x y z
N MET A 1 35.88 -25.53 32.45
CA MET A 1 34.68 -24.72 32.70
C MET A 1 34.48 -23.79 31.51
N ALA A 2 33.25 -23.80 30.98
CA ALA A 2 32.61 -22.87 30.05
C ALA A 2 33.36 -22.47 28.75
N GLY A 3 32.97 -23.11 27.65
CA GLY A 3 33.00 -22.46 26.33
C GLY A 3 31.81 -21.50 26.22
N SER A 4 31.99 -20.40 25.49
CA SER A 4 30.88 -19.58 24.99
C SER A 4 31.40 -18.72 23.83
N GLY A 5 31.26 -19.24 22.62
CA GLY A 5 31.28 -18.43 21.41
C GLY A 5 30.09 -17.49 21.44
N SER A 6 30.35 -16.18 21.43
CA SER A 6 29.30 -15.18 21.31
C SER A 6 29.16 -14.78 19.85
N SER A 7 28.33 -15.55 19.16
CA SER A 7 27.84 -15.26 17.82
C SER A 7 26.98 -13.99 17.84
N SER A 8 27.26 -13.09 16.90
CA SER A 8 26.40 -12.06 16.33
C SER A 8 24.98 -11.93 16.89
N THR A 9 24.66 -10.75 17.40
CA THR A 9 23.28 -10.24 17.30
C THR A 9 23.33 -8.81 16.78
N ARG A 10 23.35 -8.68 15.45
CA ARG A 10 22.99 -7.42 14.78
C ARG A 10 21.55 -7.07 15.21
N PRO A 11 21.23 -5.81 15.53
CA PRO A 11 19.84 -5.42 15.69
C PRO A 11 19.13 -5.64 14.35
N ASN A 12 18.12 -6.51 14.36
CA ASN A 12 17.24 -6.75 13.22
C ASN A 12 16.45 -5.47 12.92
N PRO A 13 16.62 -4.82 11.76
CA PRO A 13 15.75 -3.73 11.36
C PRO A 13 14.50 -4.36 10.75
N ASN A 14 13.63 -4.96 11.57
CA ASN A 14 12.29 -5.30 11.09
C ASN A 14 11.60 -3.97 10.76
N PRO A 15 11.30 -3.64 9.50
CA PRO A 15 10.44 -2.53 9.20
C PRO A 15 9.04 -2.98 9.63
N ASN A 16 8.57 -2.45 10.74
CA ASN A 16 7.19 -2.61 11.16
C ASN A 16 6.29 -2.19 9.97
N PRO A 17 5.47 -3.09 9.37
CA PRO A 17 4.62 -2.75 8.23
C PRO A 17 3.41 -1.88 8.63
N SER A 18 3.37 -1.42 9.88
CA SER A 18 2.36 -0.48 10.38
C SER A 18 2.62 0.95 9.91
N ILE A 19 2.94 1.17 8.62
CA ILE A 19 2.62 2.47 8.03
C ILE A 19 1.11 2.52 8.14
N PRO A 20 0.52 3.39 8.97
CA PRO A 20 -0.90 3.43 9.09
C PRO A 20 -1.44 3.68 7.68
N LEU A 21 -2.28 2.75 7.22
CA LEU A 21 -3.12 2.90 6.06
C LEU A 21 -4.12 4.01 6.39
N VAL A 22 -3.63 5.25 6.47
CA VAL A 22 -4.43 6.41 6.78
C VAL A 22 -5.19 6.72 5.51
N ARG A 23 -6.51 6.62 5.59
CA ARG A 23 -7.40 7.08 4.53
C ARG A 23 -6.99 8.51 4.14
N PRO A 24 -6.55 8.76 2.89
CA PRO A 24 -6.20 10.10 2.45
C PRO A 24 -7.43 10.99 2.63
N LYS A 25 -7.35 12.07 3.40
CA LYS A 25 -8.43 13.07 3.43
C LYS A 25 -8.14 14.07 2.32
N PRO A 26 -9.03 14.30 1.33
CA PRO A 26 -10.44 13.91 1.22
C PRO A 26 -10.65 12.62 0.38
N TRP A 27 -11.06 11.49 0.99
CA TRP A 27 -11.40 10.28 0.23
C TRP A 27 -12.90 10.23 -0.05
N LEU A 28 -13.27 10.20 -1.33
CA LEU A 28 -14.65 10.17 -1.79
C LEU A 28 -14.98 8.80 -2.41
N PRO A 29 -16.28 8.43 -2.49
CA PRO A 29 -16.71 7.21 -3.19
C PRO A 29 -16.26 7.14 -4.66
N GLU A 30 -16.05 8.30 -5.28
CA GLU A 30 -15.53 8.44 -6.65
C GLU A 30 -14.12 7.85 -6.79
N HIS A 31 -13.27 7.96 -5.76
CA HIS A 31 -11.92 7.38 -5.79
C HIS A 31 -11.99 5.85 -5.73
N ASP A 32 -12.95 5.28 -5.01
CA ASP A 32 -13.17 3.83 -5.04
C ASP A 32 -13.73 3.38 -6.40
N ALA A 33 -14.55 4.20 -7.06
CA ALA A 33 -14.99 3.93 -8.44
C ALA A 33 -13.82 4.00 -9.44
N PHE A 34 -12.91 4.94 -9.26
CA PHE A 34 -11.67 5.08 -10.02
C PHE A 34 -10.81 3.83 -9.89
N ILE A 35 -10.48 3.42 -8.66
CA ILE A 35 -9.70 2.19 -8.41
C ILE A 35 -10.37 0.98 -9.06
N ARG A 36 -11.69 0.80 -8.91
CA ARG A 36 -12.42 -0.31 -9.54
C ARG A 36 -12.29 -0.32 -11.05
N ARG A 37 -12.40 0.83 -11.70
CA ARG A 37 -12.31 0.96 -13.16
C ARG A 37 -10.93 0.55 -13.65
N HIS A 38 -9.88 1.09 -13.04
CA HIS A 38 -8.50 0.81 -13.45
C HIS A 38 -8.04 -0.60 -13.07
N ALA A 39 -8.44 -1.11 -11.89
CA ALA A 39 -8.20 -2.50 -11.50
C ALA A 39 -8.88 -3.51 -12.45
N ARG A 40 -10.09 -3.20 -12.97
CA ARG A 40 -10.74 -4.02 -14.01
C ARG A 40 -9.98 -4.03 -15.34
N ASN A 41 -9.26 -2.97 -15.66
CA ASN A 41 -8.42 -2.90 -16.85
C ASN A 41 -7.07 -3.62 -16.67
N GLY A 42 -6.79 -4.17 -15.48
CA GLY A 42 -5.55 -4.86 -15.17
C GLY A 42 -4.40 -3.95 -14.78
N GLU A 43 -4.68 -2.69 -14.41
CA GLU A 43 -3.64 -1.78 -13.92
C GLU A 43 -3.19 -2.17 -12.51
N ASP A 44 -1.89 -1.99 -12.25
CA ASP A 44 -1.31 -2.24 -10.94
C ASP A 44 -1.52 -1.06 -9.98
N ALA A 45 -1.38 -1.32 -8.68
CA ALA A 45 -1.62 -0.32 -7.64
C ALA A 45 -0.73 0.93 -7.75
N THR A 46 0.48 0.81 -8.32
CA THR A 46 1.39 1.95 -8.52
C THR A 46 0.84 2.86 -9.61
N THR A 47 0.44 2.27 -10.74
CA THR A 47 -0.17 3.00 -11.86
C THR A 47 -1.44 3.69 -11.41
N ILE A 48 -2.31 2.98 -10.67
CA ILE A 48 -3.55 3.54 -10.13
C ILE A 48 -3.27 4.71 -9.18
N ALA A 49 -2.26 4.61 -8.32
CA ALA A 49 -1.89 5.69 -7.40
C ALA A 49 -1.45 6.96 -8.16
N ILE A 50 -0.61 6.80 -9.19
CA ILE A 50 -0.13 7.93 -10.02
C ILE A 50 -1.29 8.59 -10.77
N LEU A 51 -2.17 7.78 -11.37
CA LEU A 51 -3.33 8.30 -12.10
C LEU A 51 -4.32 8.98 -11.15
N LEU A 52 -4.52 8.45 -9.95
CA LEU A 52 -5.39 9.05 -8.94
C LEU A 52 -4.85 10.42 -8.48
N GLU A 53 -3.54 10.55 -8.27
CA GLU A 53 -2.92 11.84 -7.92
C GLU A 53 -3.01 12.87 -9.05
N THR A 54 -3.01 12.41 -10.31
CA THR A 54 -3.13 13.25 -11.50
C THR A 54 -4.57 13.76 -11.67
N GLU A 55 -5.56 12.88 -11.49
CA GLU A 55 -6.99 13.21 -11.65
C GLU A 55 -7.53 14.00 -10.44
N TYR A 56 -7.08 13.64 -9.23
CA TYR A 56 -7.53 14.23 -7.97
C TYR A 56 -6.37 14.89 -7.22
N PRO A 57 -5.95 16.10 -7.62
CA PRO A 57 -4.88 16.83 -6.95
C PRO A 57 -5.28 17.13 -5.50
N GLY A 58 -4.66 16.40 -4.56
CA GLY A 58 -4.98 16.45 -3.12
C GLY A 58 -5.27 15.08 -2.50
N VAL A 59 -5.50 14.06 -3.33
CA VAL A 59 -5.71 12.67 -2.89
C VAL A 59 -4.40 11.90 -3.03
N ARG A 60 -3.54 12.03 -2.03
CA ARG A 60 -2.27 11.27 -1.98
C ARG A 60 -2.50 9.93 -1.31
N ALA A 61 -2.61 8.88 -2.11
CA ALA A 61 -2.73 7.50 -1.64
C ALA A 61 -1.41 6.77 -1.82
N SER A 62 -0.92 6.13 -0.76
CA SER A 62 0.23 5.25 -0.89
C SER A 62 -0.14 3.99 -1.70
N LYS A 63 0.85 3.39 -2.37
CA LYS A 63 0.67 2.12 -3.09
C LYS A 63 0.00 1.07 -2.19
N GLY A 64 0.47 0.92 -0.95
CA GLY A 64 -0.11 -0.04 0.00
C GLY A 64 -1.57 0.25 0.36
N TRP A 65 -1.98 1.52 0.41
CA TRP A 65 -3.39 1.89 0.57
C TRP A 65 -4.21 1.44 -0.65
N ILE A 66 -3.73 1.72 -1.87
CA ILE A 66 -4.40 1.30 -3.10
C ILE A 66 -4.48 -0.22 -3.20
N GLU A 67 -3.41 -0.94 -2.89
CA GLU A 67 -3.40 -2.41 -2.87
C GLU A 67 -4.44 -2.97 -1.89
N GLN A 68 -4.54 -2.39 -0.69
CA GLN A 68 -5.57 -2.79 0.26
C GLN A 68 -6.98 -2.51 -0.28
N ARG A 69 -7.21 -1.34 -0.89
CA ARG A 69 -8.50 -1.01 -1.50
C ARG A 69 -8.85 -1.96 -2.64
N MET A 70 -7.89 -2.31 -3.49
CA MET A 70 -8.09 -3.30 -4.56
C MET A 70 -8.55 -4.63 -3.96
N LYS A 71 -7.89 -5.11 -2.89
CA LYS A 71 -8.30 -6.33 -2.17
C LYS A 71 -9.70 -6.22 -1.57
N ASP A 72 -10.01 -5.12 -0.87
CA ASP A 72 -11.34 -4.87 -0.30
C ASP A 72 -12.45 -4.87 -1.37
N LEU A 73 -12.10 -4.46 -2.60
CA LEU A 73 -12.99 -4.40 -3.76
C LEU A 73 -13.03 -5.71 -4.57
N GLY A 74 -12.30 -6.75 -4.14
CA GLY A 74 -12.28 -8.07 -4.78
C GLY A 74 -11.27 -8.24 -5.92
N PHE A 75 -10.33 -7.31 -6.08
CA PHE A 75 -9.23 -7.41 -7.05
C PHE A 75 -7.98 -7.96 -6.36
N PHE A 76 -7.54 -9.15 -6.81
CA PHE A 76 -6.33 -9.77 -6.31
C PHE A 76 -5.14 -9.31 -7.16
N VAL A 77 -4.22 -8.58 -6.53
CA VAL A 77 -2.89 -8.32 -7.10
C VAL A 77 -2.14 -9.66 -7.07
N LYS A 78 -1.75 -10.16 -8.25
CA LYS A 78 -1.12 -11.47 -8.45
C LYS A 78 0.36 -11.47 -8.07
#